data_AF-A0A2X1LKL0-F1
#
_entry.id   AF-A0A2X1LKL0-F1
#
_cell.length_a   1.000
_cell.length_b   1.000
_cell.length_c   1.000
_cell.angle_alpha   90.00
_cell.angle_beta   90.00
_cell.angle_gamma   90.00
#
_symmetry.space_group_name_H-M   'P 1'
#
loop_
_entity.id
_entity.type
_entity.pdbx_description
1 polymer ?
#
loop_
_entity_poly.entity_id
_entity_poly.type
_entity_poly.pdbx_seq_one_letter_code
_entity_poly.pdbx_strand_id
1 'polypeptide(L)'
;MRTSIRLNAASVTCAYRRDEVSMPGSRKEVVNAREEGVEFQFNVQPQYIACDEDGRLTAVGLIRTAMGEPGPDGRRRPRPVAGSEFELPADVLIMAFGFQAHAMPWLQGSGIKLDKWGLIQTGDVGYLPTQTASEKSLCWWGCSSWRGSGCHCNGRRKAGGARYVNSV
;
A
#
# COMPACT_ATOMS: atom_id res chain seq x y z
N MET A 1 -6.61 -11.20 -1.19
CA MET A 1 -7.51 -11.61 -0.10
C MET A 1 -8.64 -12.46 -0.65
N ARG A 2 -9.68 -11.88 -1.27
CA ARG A 2 -10.81 -12.62 -1.85
C ARG A 2 -10.39 -13.68 -2.87
N THR A 3 -9.38 -13.38 -3.70
CA THR A 3 -8.78 -14.38 -4.60
C THR A 3 -8.20 -15.58 -3.86
N SER A 4 -7.55 -15.36 -2.71
CA SER A 4 -6.98 -16.44 -1.89
C SER A 4 -8.07 -17.36 -1.33
N ILE A 5 -9.20 -16.80 -0.88
CA ILE A 5 -10.37 -17.57 -0.45
C ILE A 5 -10.90 -18.43 -1.60
N ARG A 6 -11.01 -17.85 -2.80
CA ARG A 6 -11.47 -18.58 -4.01
C ARG A 6 -10.50 -19.64 -4.49
N LEU A 7 -9.24 -19.58 -4.06
CA LEU A 7 -8.23 -20.60 -4.29
C LEU A 7 -8.17 -21.62 -3.14
N ASN A 8 -9.21 -21.69 -2.31
CA ASN A 8 -9.36 -22.63 -1.19
C ASN A 8 -8.27 -22.52 -0.11
N ALA A 9 -7.80 -21.31 0.20
CA ALA A 9 -7.02 -21.11 1.43
C ALA A 9 -7.88 -21.41 2.67
N ALA A 10 -7.34 -22.15 3.66
CA ALA A 10 -8.07 -22.44 4.89
C ALA A 10 -8.38 -21.18 5.70
N SER A 11 -7.45 -20.22 5.75
CA SER A 11 -7.70 -18.92 6.38
C SER A 11 -6.87 -17.80 5.77
N VAL A 12 -7.48 -16.60 5.72
CA VAL A 12 -6.87 -15.41 5.14
C VAL A 12 -6.90 -14.29 6.17
N THR A 13 -5.72 -13.86 6.60
CA THR A 13 -5.56 -12.74 7.53
C THR A 13 -5.03 -11.51 6.82
N CYS A 14 -5.66 -10.37 7.07
CA CYS A 14 -5.17 -9.05 6.69
C CYS A 14 -4.47 -8.39 7.86
N ALA A 15 -3.14 -8.33 7.83
CA ALA A 15 -2.37 -7.54 8.77
C ALA A 15 -2.25 -6.10 8.27
N TYR A 16 -2.91 -5.18 8.97
CA TYR A 16 -2.93 -3.75 8.65
C TYR A 16 -2.36 -2.91 9.78
N ARG A 17 -1.41 -2.03 9.43
CA ARG A 17 -0.65 -1.23 10.40
C ARG A 17 -1.38 -0.05 11.04
N ARG A 18 -2.63 0.19 10.65
CA ARG A 18 -3.48 1.28 11.19
C ARG A 18 -4.82 0.73 11.63
N ASP A 19 -5.65 1.60 12.17
CA ASP A 19 -7.03 1.37 12.52
C ASP A 19 -7.94 1.24 11.27
N GLU A 20 -9.12 0.64 11.49
CA GLU A 20 -10.12 0.41 10.45
C GLU A 20 -10.60 1.70 9.79
N VAL A 21 -10.77 2.78 10.56
CA VAL A 21 -11.24 4.08 10.06
C VAL A 21 -10.25 4.70 9.06
N SER A 22 -8.96 4.41 9.23
CA SER A 22 -7.89 4.87 8.34
C SER A 22 -7.69 3.98 7.10
N MET A 23 -8.46 2.90 6.94
CA MET A 23 -8.31 1.99 5.81
C MET A 23 -8.73 2.69 4.50
N PRO A 24 -7.86 2.73 3.47
CA PRO A 24 -8.12 3.45 2.22
C PRO A 24 -9.05 2.70 1.25
N GLY A 25 -9.46 1.47 1.58
CA GLY A 25 -10.36 0.66 0.76
C GLY A 25 -11.80 1.15 0.84
N SER A 26 -12.60 0.82 -0.17
CA SER A 26 -14.04 1.10 -0.10
C SER A 26 -14.65 0.31 1.05
N ARG A 27 -15.49 0.94 1.88
CA ARG A 27 -16.18 0.25 3.00
C ARG A 27 -16.92 -1.00 2.51
N LYS A 28 -17.54 -0.93 1.32
CA LYS A 28 -18.21 -2.07 0.69
C LYS A 28 -17.25 -3.23 0.42
N GLU A 29 -16.04 -2.96 -0.04
CA GLU A 29 -15.04 -4.00 -0.31
C GLU A 29 -14.55 -4.68 0.97
N VAL A 30 -14.38 -3.91 2.06
CA VAL A 30 -13.99 -4.44 3.37
C VAL A 30 -15.09 -5.33 3.93
N VAL A 31 -16.35 -4.91 3.84
CA VAL A 31 -17.52 -5.70 4.28
C VAL A 31 -17.59 -7.01 3.50
N ASN A 32 -17.56 -6.95 2.17
CA ASN A 32 -17.61 -8.16 1.33
C ASN A 32 -16.45 -9.11 1.63
N ALA A 33 -15.25 -8.59 1.92
CA ALA A 33 -14.11 -9.42 2.30
C ALA A 33 -14.32 -10.10 3.66
N ARG A 34 -14.91 -9.39 4.65
CA ARG A 34 -15.27 -10.00 5.94
C ARG A 34 -16.35 -11.06 5.79
N GLU A 35 -17.36 -10.82 4.97
CA GLU A 35 -18.43 -11.78 4.68
C GLU A 35 -17.91 -13.04 3.98
N GLU A 36 -16.87 -12.92 3.14
CA GLU A 36 -16.19 -14.06 2.54
C GLU A 36 -15.25 -14.81 3.52
N GLY A 37 -15.09 -14.32 4.76
CA GLY A 37 -14.29 -14.98 5.81
C GLY A 37 -12.86 -14.45 5.97
N VAL A 38 -12.53 -13.27 5.43
CA VAL A 38 -11.22 -12.64 5.70
C VAL A 38 -11.18 -12.10 7.12
N GLU A 39 -10.18 -12.52 7.89
CA GLU A 39 -9.87 -11.95 9.19
C GLU A 39 -9.06 -10.66 9.04
N PHE A 40 -9.42 -9.62 9.78
CA PHE A 40 -8.68 -8.35 9.77
C PHE A 40 -8.00 -8.11 11.11
N GLN A 41 -6.67 -8.13 11.09
CA GLN A 41 -5.85 -7.66 12.19
C GLN A 41 -5.43 -6.21 11.92
N PHE A 42 -6.05 -5.29 12.64
CA PHE A 42 -5.68 -3.88 12.62
C PHE A 42 -4.59 -3.60 13.65
N ASN A 43 -3.94 -2.44 13.51
CA ASN A 43 -2.91 -1.99 14.44
C ASN A 43 -1.78 -3.02 14.62
N VAL A 44 -1.36 -3.66 13.53
CA VAL A 44 -0.23 -4.60 13.53
C VAL A 44 0.73 -4.28 12.39
N GLN A 45 2.02 -4.25 12.70
CA GLN A 45 3.07 -4.02 11.73
C GLN A 45 4.02 -5.21 11.69
N PRO A 46 4.28 -5.77 10.51
CA PRO A 46 5.23 -6.86 10.35
C PRO A 46 6.69 -6.39 10.49
N GLN A 47 7.48 -7.15 11.26
CA GLN A 47 8.88 -6.91 11.60
C GLN A 47 9.83 -7.82 10.82
N TYR A 48 9.58 -9.13 10.84
CA TYR A 48 10.41 -10.12 10.18
C TYR A 48 9.56 -11.24 9.57
N ILE A 49 10.21 -12.05 8.73
CA ILE A 49 9.66 -13.23 8.08
C ILE A 49 10.42 -14.42 8.66
N ALA A 50 9.72 -15.36 9.27
CA ALA A 50 10.31 -16.59 9.79
C ALA A 50 10.21 -17.68 8.71
N CYS A 51 11.33 -18.35 8.47
CA CYS A 51 11.40 -19.47 7.55
C CYS A 51 12.02 -20.69 8.25
N ASP A 52 11.71 -21.88 7.75
CA ASP A 52 12.39 -23.12 8.14
C ASP A 52 13.81 -23.23 7.51
N GLU A 53 14.49 -24.33 7.81
CA GLU A 53 15.82 -24.64 7.28
C GLU A 53 15.85 -24.78 5.75
N ASP A 54 14.71 -25.15 5.15
CA ASP A 54 14.52 -25.28 3.70
C ASP A 54 14.13 -23.94 3.03
N GLY A 55 14.00 -22.86 3.81
CA GLY A 55 13.64 -21.52 3.34
C GLY A 55 12.15 -21.31 3.10
N ARG A 56 11.28 -22.21 3.54
CA ARG A 56 9.82 -22.07 3.45
C ARG A 56 9.30 -21.19 4.56
N LEU A 57 8.30 -20.35 4.25
CA LEU A 57 7.64 -19.50 5.23
C LEU A 57 6.96 -20.36 6.30
N THR A 58 7.20 -20.04 7.57
CA THR A 58 6.54 -20.68 8.71
C THR A 58 5.68 -19.69 9.50
N ALA A 59 6.15 -18.44 9.63
CA ALA A 59 5.42 -17.39 10.33
C ALA A 59 5.85 -15.99 9.89
N VAL A 60 5.05 -15.00 10.27
CA VAL A 60 5.38 -13.59 10.15
C VAL A 60 5.43 -12.98 11.54
N GLY A 61 6.58 -12.43 11.92
CA GLY A 61 6.73 -11.67 13.15
C GLY A 61 6.02 -10.32 13.03
N LEU A 62 5.06 -10.06 13.91
CA LEU A 62 4.25 -8.84 13.97
C LEU A 62 4.51 -8.11 15.28
N ILE A 63 4.35 -6.79 15.28
CA ILE A 63 4.30 -5.95 16.50
C ILE A 63 3.02 -5.15 16.48
N ARG A 64 2.39 -4.93 17.64
CA ARG A 64 1.23 -4.04 17.69
C ARG A 64 1.65 -2.59 17.49
N THR A 65 0.77 -1.81 16.89
CA THR A 65 0.97 -0.38 16.67
C THR A 65 -0.12 0.42 17.36
N ALA A 66 0.25 1.56 17.93
CA ALA A 66 -0.69 2.55 18.44
C ALA A 66 -0.72 3.75 17.49
N MET A 67 -1.90 4.29 17.25
CA MET A 67 -2.04 5.49 16.45
C MET A 67 -1.57 6.70 17.27
N GLY A 68 -0.50 7.35 16.83
CA GLY A 68 -0.03 8.59 17.44
C GLY A 68 -0.93 9.78 17.10
N GLU A 69 -0.56 10.93 17.64
CA GLU A 69 -1.23 12.20 17.35
C GLU A 69 -1.21 12.54 15.85
N PRO A 70 -2.25 13.24 15.36
CA PRO A 70 -2.27 13.73 13.98
C PRO A 70 -1.09 14.69 13.76
N GLY A 71 -0.27 14.39 12.75
CA GLY A 71 0.82 15.28 12.35
C GLY A 71 0.32 16.55 11.64
N PRO A 72 1.25 17.44 11.25
CA PRO A 72 0.93 18.68 10.51
C PRO A 72 0.22 18.45 9.17
N ASP A 73 0.33 17.24 8.61
CA ASP A 73 -0.35 16.79 7.39
C ASP A 73 -1.73 16.17 7.65
N GLY A 74 -2.24 16.26 8.89
CA GLY A 74 -3.49 15.65 9.36
C GLY A 74 -3.42 14.12 9.46
N ARG A 75 -2.29 13.49 9.14
CA ARG A 75 -2.14 12.04 9.13
C ARG A 75 -1.60 11.55 10.47
N ARG A 76 -2.29 10.58 11.05
CA ARG A 76 -1.81 9.84 12.21
C ARG A 76 -0.78 8.80 11.77
N ARG A 77 0.39 8.81 12.41
CA ARG A 77 1.46 7.85 12.15
C ARG A 77 1.40 6.73 13.20
N PRO A 78 1.31 5.45 12.78
CA PRO A 78 1.37 4.36 13.72
C PRO A 78 2.76 4.29 14.35
N ARG A 79 2.83 4.07 15.67
CA ARG A 79 4.06 3.83 16.42
C ARG A 79 4.04 2.41 16.99
N PRO A 80 5.14 1.64 16.87
CA PRO A 80 5.22 0.32 17.46
C PRO A 80 5.10 0.39 18.99
N VAL A 81 4.39 -0.57 19.58
CA VAL A 81 4.30 -0.76 21.03
C VAL A 81 5.33 -1.81 21.42
N ALA A 82 6.38 -1.41 22.13
CA ALA A 82 7.44 -2.32 22.55
C ALA A 82 6.91 -3.43 23.47
N GLY A 83 7.40 -4.66 23.32
CA GLY A 83 6.96 -5.80 24.14
C GLY A 83 5.62 -6.41 23.71
N SER A 84 5.10 -6.00 22.54
CA SER A 84 3.85 -6.52 21.97
C SER A 84 4.08 -7.38 20.71
N GLU A 85 5.30 -7.88 20.55
CA GLU A 85 5.69 -8.74 19.46
C GLU A 85 5.01 -10.11 19.58
N PHE A 86 4.54 -10.63 18.45
CA PHE A 86 3.97 -11.97 18.35
C PHE A 86 4.17 -12.51 16.94
N GLU A 87 4.15 -13.84 16.81
CA GLU A 87 4.22 -14.50 15.51
C GLU A 87 2.84 -14.90 15.04
N LEU A 88 2.56 -14.66 13.75
CA LEU A 88 1.38 -15.16 13.08
C LEU A 88 1.80 -16.31 12.14
N PRO A 89 1.43 -17.57 12.44
CA PRO A 89 1.71 -18.70 11.58
C PRO A 89 1.16 -18.49 10.17
N ALA A 90 1.97 -18.82 9.16
CA ALA A 90 1.62 -18.57 7.76
C ALA A 90 2.48 -19.40 6.81
N ASP A 91 1.86 -19.94 5.76
CA ASP A 91 2.56 -20.66 4.70
C ASP A 91 2.78 -19.77 3.47
N VAL A 92 1.93 -18.76 3.28
CA VAL A 92 2.00 -17.83 2.15
C VAL A 92 1.88 -16.38 2.61
N LEU A 93 2.83 -15.55 2.20
CA LEU A 93 2.83 -14.10 2.46
C LEU A 93 2.64 -13.32 1.16
N ILE A 94 1.62 -12.46 1.13
CA ILE A 94 1.37 -11.54 0.00
C ILE A 94 1.57 -10.09 0.48
N MET A 95 2.58 -9.43 -0.08
CA MET A 95 2.88 -8.03 0.23
C MET A 95 2.08 -7.09 -0.68
N ALA A 96 1.17 -6.30 -0.10
CA ALA A 96 0.33 -5.34 -0.83
C ALA A 96 0.62 -3.88 -0.42
N PHE A 97 1.88 -3.45 -0.59
CA PHE A 97 2.34 -2.10 -0.23
C PHE A 97 1.97 -0.99 -1.22
N GLY A 98 1.16 -1.31 -2.22
CA GLY A 98 0.98 -0.45 -3.39
C GLY A 98 2.23 -0.40 -4.26
N PHE A 99 2.20 0.48 -5.26
CA PHE A 99 3.27 0.59 -6.25
C PHE A 99 4.04 1.91 -6.07
N GLN A 100 5.31 1.89 -6.44
CA GLN A 100 6.14 3.08 -6.61
C GLN A 100 6.41 3.31 -8.09
N ALA A 101 6.67 4.57 -8.47
CA ALA A 101 7.07 4.89 -9.83
C ALA A 101 8.41 4.21 -10.13
N HIS A 102 8.48 3.52 -11.27
CA HIS A 102 9.73 2.97 -11.76
C HIS A 102 10.59 4.11 -12.31
N ALA A 103 11.89 4.09 -12.02
CA ALA A 103 12.84 5.05 -12.60
C ALA A 103 12.88 4.92 -14.13
N MET A 104 12.83 6.03 -14.87
CA MET A 104 12.90 6.00 -16.34
C MET A 104 14.20 6.67 -16.81
N PRO A 105 15.35 5.97 -16.82
CA PRO A 105 16.62 6.56 -17.26
C PRO A 105 16.58 7.14 -18.68
N TRP A 106 15.80 6.54 -19.57
CA TRP A 106 15.60 7.02 -20.95
C TRP A 106 14.84 8.36 -21.03
N LEU A 107 14.19 8.78 -19.94
CA LEU A 107 13.52 10.09 -19.84
C LEU A 107 14.51 11.20 -19.46
N GLN A 108 15.72 10.85 -19.00
CA GLN A 108 16.75 11.82 -18.64
C GLN A 108 17.17 12.61 -19.89
N GLY A 109 17.23 13.95 -19.78
CA GLY A 109 17.55 14.83 -20.91
C GLY A 109 16.36 15.22 -21.80
N SER A 110 15.16 14.65 -21.59
CA SER A 110 13.96 15.00 -22.35
C SER A 110 13.28 16.32 -21.92
N GLY A 111 13.80 16.99 -20.88
CA GLY A 111 13.17 18.17 -20.28
C GLY A 111 11.92 17.88 -19.43
N ILE A 112 11.53 16.61 -19.31
CA ILE A 112 10.38 16.21 -18.49
C ILE A 112 10.76 16.20 -17.01
N LYS A 113 10.04 17.00 -16.21
CA LYS A 113 10.25 17.12 -14.78
C LYS A 113 9.57 15.98 -14.02
N LEU A 114 10.26 15.47 -13.01
CA LEU A 114 9.74 14.49 -12.07
C LEU A 114 9.54 15.14 -10.70
N ASP A 115 8.55 14.68 -9.94
CA ASP A 115 8.39 15.06 -8.55
C ASP A 115 9.33 14.26 -7.63
N LYS A 116 9.33 14.60 -6.34
CA LYS A 116 10.12 13.89 -5.32
C LYS A 116 9.76 12.40 -5.14
N TRP A 117 8.69 11.93 -5.77
CA TRP A 117 8.23 10.55 -5.75
C TRP A 117 8.52 9.81 -7.07
N GLY A 118 9.20 10.46 -8.02
CA GLY A 118 9.52 9.90 -9.33
C GLY A 118 8.35 9.90 -10.32
N LEU A 119 7.25 10.60 -10.01
CA LEU A 119 6.10 10.76 -10.91
C LEU A 119 6.33 11.93 -11.86
N ILE A 120 5.80 11.82 -13.08
CA ILE A 120 5.88 12.87 -14.08
C ILE A 120 5.01 14.06 -13.64
N GLN A 121 5.61 15.25 -13.65
CA GLN A 121 4.90 16.50 -13.38
C GLN A 121 4.05 16.90 -14.58
N THR A 122 2.76 17.16 -14.34
CA THR A 122 1.81 17.62 -15.36
C THR A 122 0.90 18.70 -14.82
N GLY A 123 0.33 19.51 -15.72
CA GLY A 123 -0.69 20.51 -15.39
C GLY A 123 -0.13 21.75 -14.68
N ASP A 124 1.06 22.20 -15.07
CA ASP A 124 1.62 23.49 -14.64
C ASP A 124 0.79 24.67 -15.21
N VAL A 125 0.90 25.86 -14.60
CA VAL A 125 0.11 27.04 -15.00
C VAL A 125 0.33 27.37 -16.48
N GLY A 126 -0.75 27.34 -17.28
CA GLY A 126 -0.70 27.57 -18.74
C GLY A 126 -0.64 26.29 -19.59
N TYR A 127 -0.52 25.11 -18.97
CA TYR A 127 -0.50 23.81 -19.65
C TYR A 127 -1.80 23.02 -19.43
N LEU A 128 -2.11 22.11 -20.36
CA LEU A 128 -3.24 21.18 -20.18
C LEU A 128 -3.00 20.25 -18.97
N PRO A 129 -4.06 19.73 -18.31
CA PRO A 129 -3.94 18.91 -17.10
C PRO A 129 -3.00 17.69 -17.21
N THR A 130 -2.89 17.14 -18.41
CA THR A 130 -2.08 15.96 -18.73
C THR A 130 -0.78 16.30 -19.46
N GLN A 131 -0.50 17.59 -19.66
CA GLN A 131 0.69 18.04 -20.37
C GLN A 131 1.86 18.20 -19.41
N THR A 132 3.02 17.69 -19.85
CA THR A 132 4.28 17.78 -19.09
C THR A 132 4.96 19.14 -19.33
N ALA A 133 6.12 19.36 -18.71
CA ALA A 133 6.96 20.52 -18.98
C ALA A 133 7.45 20.63 -20.45
N SER A 134 7.42 19.53 -21.21
CA SER A 134 7.65 19.54 -22.65
C SER A 134 6.32 19.66 -23.38
N GLU A 135 6.18 20.66 -24.26
CA GLU A 135 4.94 20.99 -24.95
C GLU A 135 4.39 19.84 -25.81
N LYS A 136 5.30 19.00 -26.35
CA LYS A 136 4.97 17.84 -27.20
C LYS A 136 4.69 16.57 -26.41
N SER A 137 4.79 16.59 -25.09
CA SER A 137 4.72 15.39 -24.26
C SER A 137 3.54 15.46 -23.28
N LEU A 138 2.66 14.46 -23.39
CA LEU A 138 1.50 14.27 -22.51
C LEU A 138 1.73 13.02 -21.65
N CYS A 139 1.37 13.09 -20.37
CA CYS A 139 1.37 11.98 -19.45
C CYS A 139 -0.02 11.84 -18.83
N TRP A 140 -0.54 10.62 -18.86
CA TRP A 140 -1.85 10.28 -18.34
C TRP A 140 -1.72 9.23 -17.22
N TRP A 141 -2.71 9.20 -16.33
CA TRP A 141 -2.91 8.11 -15.37
C TRP A 141 -1.75 7.91 -14.37
N GLY A 142 -1.44 6.66 -14.03
CA GLY A 142 -0.64 6.25 -12.87
C GLY A 142 0.84 6.65 -12.90
N CYS A 143 1.33 7.24 -13.99
CA CYS A 143 2.67 7.81 -14.09
C CYS A 143 2.69 9.33 -13.84
N SER A 144 1.51 9.98 -13.86
CA SER A 144 1.37 11.43 -13.64
C SER A 144 1.18 11.77 -12.16
N SER A 145 1.65 12.94 -11.77
CA SER A 145 1.48 13.50 -10.42
C SER A 145 0.16 14.27 -10.24
N TRP A 146 -0.58 14.52 -11.33
CA TRP A 146 -1.81 15.31 -11.34
C TRP A 146 -2.97 14.63 -10.60
N ARG A 147 -3.76 15.46 -9.92
CA ARG A 147 -4.82 15.06 -8.98
C ARG A 147 -6.17 15.57 -9.46
N GLY A 148 -6.65 15.05 -10.59
CA GLY A 148 -8.03 15.27 -11.01
C GLY A 148 -9.03 14.58 -10.10
N SER A 149 -10.16 15.24 -9.84
CA SER A 149 -11.28 14.79 -9.00
C SER A 149 -11.92 13.46 -9.43
N GLY A 150 -11.59 12.93 -10.61
CA GLY A 150 -12.08 11.64 -11.11
C GLY A 150 -11.17 10.43 -10.84
N CYS A 151 -9.94 10.61 -10.34
CA CYS A 151 -8.97 9.50 -10.25
C CYS A 151 -8.55 9.24 -8.80
N HIS A 152 -9.13 8.21 -8.19
CA HIS A 152 -8.74 7.67 -6.87
C HIS A 152 -7.39 6.91 -6.88
N CYS A 153 -6.66 6.91 -8.00
CA CYS A 153 -5.28 6.44 -8.09
C CYS A 153 -4.32 7.49 -7.52
N ASN A 154 -4.44 7.69 -6.21
CA ASN A 154 -3.65 8.64 -5.46
C ASN A 154 -2.20 8.10 -5.34
N GLY A 155 -1.32 8.50 -6.26
CA GLY A 155 0.12 8.19 -6.23
C GLY A 155 0.87 8.74 -5.00
N ARG A 156 0.19 9.47 -4.11
CA ARG A 156 0.72 9.78 -2.77
C ARG A 156 0.52 8.58 -1.86
N ARG A 157 1.57 7.78 -1.70
CA ARG A 157 1.67 6.72 -0.69
C ARG A 157 0.33 6.00 -0.48
N LYS A 158 0.04 4.97 -1.30
CA LYS A 158 -0.64 3.78 -0.76
C LYS A 158 0.30 3.01 0.19
N ALA A 159 1.14 3.71 0.97
CA ALA A 159 1.73 3.18 2.19
C ALA A 159 0.65 3.09 3.27
N GLY A 160 -0.50 2.52 2.96
CA GLY A 160 -1.31 1.78 3.89
C GLY A 160 -1.02 0.33 3.57
N GLY A 161 0.20 -0.12 3.88
CA GLY A 161 0.61 -1.50 3.62
C GLY A 161 -0.25 -2.44 4.42
N ALA A 162 -1.29 -2.97 3.79
CA ALA A 162 -1.84 -4.23 4.22
C ALA A 162 -0.86 -5.30 3.74
N ARG A 163 -0.32 -6.10 4.65
CA ARG A 163 0.27 -7.38 4.28
C ARG A 163 -0.83 -8.41 4.47
N TYR A 164 -1.04 -9.25 3.48
CA TYR A 164 -1.96 -10.36 3.60
C TYR A 164 -1.14 -11.59 3.95
N VAL A 165 -1.55 -12.23 5.03
CA VAL A 165 -0.96 -13.44 5.55
C VAL A 165 -1.98 -14.53 5.29
N ASN A 166 -1.57 -15.54 4.55
CA ASN A 166 -2.42 -16.65 4.14
C ASN A 166 -1.88 -17.91 4.81
N SER A 167 -2.75 -18.58 5.54
CA SER A 167 -2.52 -19.90 6.13
C SER A 167 -3.31 -20.90 5.31
N VAL A 168 -2.61 -21.90 4.76
CA VAL A 168 -3.20 -22.92 3.89
C VAL A 168 -3.81 -24.03 4.73
#